data_AF-A0A529PY46-F1
#
_entry.id   AF-A0A529PY46-F1
#
_cell.length_a   1.000
_cell.length_b   1.000
_cell.length_c   1.000
_cell.angle_alpha   90.00
_cell.angle_beta   90.00
_cell.angle_gamma   90.00
#
_symmetry.space_group_name_H-M   'P 1'
#
loop_
_entity.id
_entity.type
_entity.pdbx_description
1 polymer ?
#
loop_
_entity_poly.entity_id
_entity_poly.type
_entity_poly.pdbx_seq_one_letter_code
_entity_poly.pdbx_strand_id
1 'polypeptide(L)'
;HSAAYLIRQIEAGADAVQIFDSWSGVLDEASFEAFCVEPVAEIVGQVKAVHPDVPVIGFPKGAGERYRDYRKKTGIAGLGLDWTVPLSMAKELQRDGAVQGNLDPLRL
;
A
#
# COMPACT_ATOMS: atom_id res chain seq x y z
N HIS A 1 -2.76 13.60 -10.50
CA HIS A 1 -3.96 13.01 -11.15
C HIS A 1 -4.62 11.91 -10.31
N SER A 2 -3.86 10.93 -9.79
CA SER A 2 -4.41 9.82 -9.00
C SER A 2 -5.06 10.26 -7.68
N ALA A 3 -4.42 11.15 -6.91
CA ALA A 3 -4.98 11.66 -5.65
C ALA A 3 -6.37 12.30 -5.84
N ALA A 4 -6.50 13.19 -6.82
CA ALA A 4 -7.79 13.81 -7.15
C ALA A 4 -8.86 12.79 -7.55
N TYR A 5 -8.48 11.68 -8.19
CA TYR A 5 -9.43 10.61 -8.51
C TYR A 5 -9.87 9.84 -7.27
N LEU A 6 -8.94 9.51 -6.36
CA LEU A 6 -9.27 8.87 -5.09
C LEU A 6 -10.16 9.77 -4.22
N ILE A 7 -9.86 11.07 -4.13
CA ILE A 7 -10.69 12.05 -3.41
C ILE A 7 -12.12 12.03 -3.95
N ARG A 8 -12.31 12.05 -5.27
CA ARG A 8 -13.66 11.96 -5.86
C ARG A 8 -14.38 10.63 -5.57
N GLN A 9 -13.65 9.51 -5.47
CA GLN A 9 -14.26 8.24 -5.06
C GLN A 9 -14.74 8.30 -3.61
N ILE A 10 -13.96 8.94 -2.73
CA ILE A 10 -14.31 9.16 -1.33
C ILE A 10 -15.54 10.07 -1.23
N GLU A 11 -15.55 11.20 -1.96
CA GLU A 11 -16.70 12.11 -2.06
C GLU A 11 -17.95 11.41 -2.62
N ALA A 12 -17.76 10.40 -3.47
CA ALA A 12 -18.84 9.55 -3.99
C ALA A 12 -19.29 8.43 -3.03
N GLY A 13 -18.69 8.32 -1.84
CA GLY A 13 -19.11 7.41 -0.77
C GLY A 13 -18.17 6.24 -0.48
N ALA A 14 -16.93 6.23 -1.00
CA ALA A 14 -15.96 5.20 -0.61
C ALA A 14 -15.42 5.45 0.82
N ASP A 15 -15.62 4.48 1.72
CA ASP A 15 -15.15 4.54 3.12
C ASP A 15 -13.66 4.25 3.29
N ALA A 16 -13.04 3.61 2.28
CA ALA A 16 -11.62 3.34 2.20
C ALA A 16 -11.20 3.23 0.73
N VAL A 17 -9.92 3.50 0.45
CA VAL A 17 -9.35 3.36 -0.90
C VAL A 17 -8.07 2.55 -0.88
N GLN A 18 -7.79 1.85 -1.97
CA GLN A 18 -6.57 1.06 -2.11
C GLN A 18 -5.78 1.47 -3.36
N ILE A 19 -4.48 1.68 -3.18
CA ILE A 19 -3.52 1.92 -4.26
C ILE A 19 -2.89 0.57 -4.62
N PHE A 20 -3.11 0.16 -5.87
CA PHE A 20 -2.53 -1.06 -6.43
C PHE A 20 -1.29 -0.69 -7.24
N ASP A 21 -0.11 -1.03 -6.73
CA ASP A 21 1.10 -1.08 -7.54
C ASP A 21 1.38 -2.54 -7.91
N SER A 22 0.72 -2.96 -8.97
CA SER A 22 0.76 -4.33 -9.48
C SER A 22 2.13 -4.76 -10.00
N TRP A 23 3.06 -3.82 -10.20
CA TRP A 23 4.34 -4.05 -10.87
C TRP A 23 5.56 -3.70 -10.02
N SER A 24 5.38 -3.18 -8.80
CA SER A 24 6.49 -2.75 -7.93
C SER A 24 7.62 -3.76 -7.75
N GLY A 25 7.32 -5.06 -7.81
CA GLY A 25 8.31 -6.13 -7.67
C GLY A 25 9.37 -6.20 -8.79
N VAL A 26 9.15 -5.54 -9.93
CA VAL A 26 10.14 -5.50 -11.04
C VAL A 26 11.21 -4.43 -10.83
N LEU A 27 11.04 -3.54 -9.85
CA LEU A 27 11.95 -2.44 -9.59
C LEU A 27 13.12 -2.90 -8.73
N ASP A 28 14.32 -2.36 -9.04
CA ASP A 28 15.44 -2.36 -8.11
C ASP A 28 15.15 -1.46 -6.89
N GLU A 29 16.05 -1.44 -5.91
CA GLU A 29 15.86 -0.70 -4.66
C GLU A 29 15.72 0.82 -4.87
N ALA A 30 16.58 1.43 -5.69
CA ALA A 30 16.56 2.87 -5.93
C ALA A 30 15.31 3.27 -6.72
N SER A 31 14.96 2.47 -7.72
CA SER A 31 13.77 2.64 -8.53
C SER A 31 12.48 2.43 -7.72
N PHE A 32 12.47 1.48 -6.78
CA PHE A 32 11.35 1.26 -5.87
C PHE A 32 11.12 2.48 -4.98
N GLU A 33 12.17 3.09 -4.47
CA GLU A 33 12.03 4.32 -3.67
C GLU A 33 11.45 5.47 -4.52
N ALA A 34 12.11 5.78 -5.64
CA ALA A 34 11.77 6.94 -6.48
C ALA A 34 10.42 6.81 -7.19
N PHE A 35 10.04 5.59 -7.59
CA PHE A 35 8.89 5.38 -8.48
C PHE A 35 7.74 4.58 -7.87
N CYS A 36 7.93 3.97 -6.69
CA CYS A 36 6.85 3.32 -5.94
C CYS A 36 6.57 4.06 -4.62
N VAL A 37 7.57 4.26 -3.78
CA VAL A 37 7.38 4.83 -2.44
C VAL A 37 7.04 6.32 -2.50
N GLU A 38 7.89 7.14 -3.11
CA GLU A 38 7.72 8.59 -3.13
C GLU A 38 6.38 9.02 -3.77
N PRO A 39 5.98 8.49 -4.95
CA PRO A 39 4.71 8.88 -5.55
C PRO A 39 3.49 8.44 -4.72
N VAL A 40 3.57 7.27 -4.07
CA VAL A 40 2.48 6.81 -3.20
C VAL A 40 2.40 7.68 -1.94
N ALA A 41 3.53 8.06 -1.35
CA ALA A 41 3.56 8.99 -0.21
C ALA A 41 2.93 10.34 -0.57
N GLU A 42 3.23 10.88 -1.76
CA GLU A 42 2.64 12.12 -2.26
C GLU A 42 1.11 11.98 -2.43
N ILE A 43 0.65 10.88 -3.03
CA ILE A 43 -0.79 10.61 -3.22
C ILE A 43 -1.50 10.50 -1.86
N VAL A 44 -0.94 9.74 -0.92
CA VAL A 44 -1.50 9.57 0.43
C VAL A 44 -1.57 10.92 1.14
N GLY A 45 -0.52 11.72 1.08
CA GLY A 45 -0.49 13.06 1.67
C GLY A 45 -1.60 13.97 1.13
N GLN A 46 -1.80 13.99 -0.19
CA GLN A 46 -2.88 14.76 -0.82
C GLN A 46 -4.27 14.28 -0.41
N VAL A 47 -4.50 12.95 -0.37
CA VAL A 47 -5.79 12.39 0.07
C VAL A 47 -6.06 12.74 1.53
N LYS A 48 -5.06 12.56 2.40
CA LYS A 48 -5.17 12.83 3.85
C LYS A 48 -5.32 14.30 4.18
N ALA A 49 -4.85 15.21 3.33
CA ALA A 49 -5.09 16.64 3.49
C ALA A 49 -6.58 17.04 3.35
N VAL A 50 -7.37 16.24 2.61
CA VAL A 50 -8.81 16.48 2.39
C VAL A 50 -9.67 15.56 3.25
N HIS A 51 -9.30 14.28 3.35
CA HIS A 51 -10.01 13.24 4.08
C HIS A 51 -9.06 12.54 5.07
N PRO A 52 -8.73 13.18 6.21
CA PRO A 52 -7.72 12.68 7.15
C PRO A 52 -8.06 11.32 7.75
N ASP A 53 -9.35 11.03 7.94
CA ASP A 53 -9.81 9.82 8.64
C ASP A 53 -10.02 8.62 7.70
N VAL A 54 -10.08 8.84 6.38
CA VAL A 54 -10.36 7.76 5.41
C VAL A 54 -9.11 6.88 5.23
N PRO A 55 -9.17 5.57 5.50
CA PRO A 55 -8.01 4.68 5.35
C PRO A 55 -7.57 4.56 3.90
N VAL A 56 -6.26 4.68 3.68
CA VAL A 56 -5.61 4.33 2.41
C VAL A 56 -4.82 3.05 2.60
N ILE A 57 -5.08 2.05 1.78
CA ILE A 57 -4.35 0.78 1.75
C ILE A 57 -3.34 0.82 0.61
N GLY A 58 -2.09 0.44 0.85
CA GLY A 58 -1.07 0.30 -0.19
C GLY A 58 -0.79 -1.17 -0.47
N PHE A 59 -0.78 -1.55 -1.74
CA PHE A 59 -0.41 -2.90 -2.18
C PHE A 59 0.69 -2.85 -3.26
N PRO A 60 1.98 -2.79 -2.85
CA PRO A 60 3.10 -2.94 -3.76
C PRO A 60 3.39 -4.42 -3.97
N LYS A 61 2.79 -5.03 -5.01
CA LYS A 61 2.91 -6.47 -5.27
C LYS A 61 4.37 -6.85 -5.56
N GLY A 62 4.87 -7.88 -4.90
CA GLY A 62 6.22 -8.41 -5.09
C GLY A 62 7.31 -7.56 -4.44
N ALA A 63 6.97 -6.71 -3.45
CA ALA A 63 7.95 -5.86 -2.80
C ALA A 63 8.99 -6.62 -1.95
N GLY A 64 8.71 -7.87 -1.57
CA GLY A 64 9.64 -8.69 -0.78
C GLY A 64 10.02 -8.00 0.54
N GLU A 65 11.31 -7.97 0.90
CA GLU A 65 11.77 -7.31 2.13
C GLU A 65 11.42 -5.82 2.21
N ARG A 66 11.17 -5.15 1.07
CA ARG A 66 10.82 -3.72 1.03
C ARG A 66 9.47 -3.40 1.68
N TYR A 67 8.63 -4.40 1.96
CA TYR A 67 7.39 -4.22 2.72
C TYR A 67 7.61 -3.62 4.13
N ARG A 68 8.77 -3.89 4.76
CA ARG A 68 9.07 -3.48 6.16
C ARG A 68 8.98 -1.98 6.37
N ASP A 69 9.46 -1.22 5.39
CA ASP A 69 9.60 0.22 5.52
C ASP A 69 8.48 0.96 4.78
N TYR A 70 7.79 0.26 3.88
CA TYR A 70 6.82 0.82 2.94
C TYR A 70 5.71 1.59 3.65
N ARG A 71 5.11 1.00 4.70
CA ARG A 71 4.03 1.68 5.46
C ARG A 71 4.51 2.99 6.05
N LYS A 72 5.65 2.98 6.73
CA LYS A 72 6.22 4.14 7.39
C LYS A 72 6.55 5.26 6.39
N LYS A 73 7.12 4.90 5.23
CA LYS A 73 7.53 5.87 4.22
C LYS A 73 6.34 6.48 3.44
N THR A 74 5.26 5.72 3.27
CA THR A 74 4.09 6.16 2.48
C THR A 74 2.95 6.74 3.31
N GLY A 75 2.86 6.43 4.60
CA GLY A 75 1.78 6.89 5.47
C GLY A 75 0.44 6.18 5.26
N ILE A 76 0.42 5.06 4.52
CA ILE A 76 -0.78 4.22 4.36
C ILE A 76 -1.23 3.64 5.71
N ALA A 77 -2.53 3.42 5.87
CA ALA A 77 -3.13 2.83 7.07
C ALA A 77 -3.09 1.30 7.06
N GLY A 78 -3.19 0.69 5.87
CA GLY A 78 -3.17 -0.76 5.68
C GLY A 78 -2.11 -1.19 4.68
N LEU A 79 -1.48 -2.34 4.91
CA LEU A 79 -0.48 -2.93 4.02
C LEU A 79 -1.01 -4.22 3.38
N GLY A 80 -1.22 -4.20 2.07
CA GLY A 80 -1.54 -5.40 1.30
C GLY A 80 -0.30 -6.26 1.09
N LEU A 81 -0.43 -7.57 1.30
CA LEU A 81 0.65 -8.56 1.14
C LEU A 81 0.27 -9.59 0.08
N ASP A 82 1.19 -9.91 -0.82
CA ASP A 82 1.02 -11.02 -1.76
C ASP A 82 1.45 -12.37 -1.13
N TRP A 83 1.11 -13.46 -1.81
CA TRP A 83 1.25 -14.83 -1.30
C TRP A 83 2.70 -15.30 -1.15
N THR A 84 3.67 -14.57 -1.69
CA THR A 84 5.09 -14.89 -1.51
C THR A 84 5.63 -14.46 -0.15
N VAL A 85 4.90 -13.59 0.57
CA VAL A 85 5.30 -13.10 1.90
C VAL A 85 5.12 -14.20 2.96
N PRO A 86 6.17 -14.62 3.69
CA PRO A 86 6.04 -15.60 4.76
C PRO A 86 5.15 -15.10 5.91
N LEU A 87 4.38 -16.00 6.52
CA LEU A 87 3.51 -15.65 7.67
C LEU A 87 4.30 -15.08 8.87
N SER A 88 5.56 -15.46 9.04
CA SER A 88 6.44 -14.88 10.07
C SER A 88 6.66 -13.39 9.84
N MET A 89 6.96 -12.98 8.60
CA MET A 89 7.11 -11.59 8.20
C MET A 89 5.77 -10.85 8.29
N ALA A 90 4.67 -11.46 7.82
CA ALA A 90 3.34 -10.86 7.95
C ALA A 90 2.96 -10.56 9.41
N LYS A 91 3.24 -11.48 10.34
CA LYS A 91 3.05 -11.29 11.79
C LYS A 91 3.92 -10.17 12.36
N GLU A 92 5.11 -9.96 11.83
CA GLU A 92 5.98 -8.87 12.23
C GLU A 92 5.41 -7.53 11.77
N LEU A 93 5.09 -7.40 10.48
CA LEU A 93 4.48 -6.20 9.88
C LEU A 93 3.12 -5.82 10.52
N GLN A 94 2.39 -6.82 11.00
CA GLN A 94 1.12 -6.62 11.71
C GLN A 94 1.30 -5.86 13.04
N ARG A 95 2.48 -5.94 13.67
CA ARG A 95 2.75 -5.22 14.93
C ARG A 95 2.71 -3.71 14.73
N ASP A 96 3.02 -3.24 13.53
CA ASP A 96 3.03 -1.82 13.17
C ASP A 96 1.67 -1.33 12.62
N GLY A 97 0.65 -2.20 12.54
CA GLY A 97 -0.67 -1.86 11.96
C GLY A 97 -1.25 -2.90 11.00
N ALA A 98 -2.42 -2.60 10.44
CA ALA A 98 -3.25 -3.56 9.69
C ALA A 98 -2.57 -4.13 8.44
N VAL A 99 -2.55 -5.46 8.31
CA VAL A 99 -2.12 -6.18 7.10
C VAL A 99 -3.31 -6.86 6.43
N GLN A 100 -3.33 -6.94 5.10
CA GLN A 100 -4.38 -7.57 4.30
C GLN A 100 -3.79 -8.62 3.36
N GLY A 101 -4.36 -9.82 3.30
CA GLY A 101 -3.85 -10.96 2.52
C GLY A 101 -3.59 -12.19 3.40
N ASN A 102 -2.86 -13.21 2.94
CA ASN A 102 -2.13 -13.32 1.67
C ASN A 102 -2.21 -14.74 1.06
N LEU A 103 -3.39 -15.36 1.06
CA LEU A 103 -3.57 -16.70 0.50
C LEU A 103 -3.18 -16.76 -1.00
N ASP A 104 -2.41 -17.78 -1.39
CA ASP A 104 -2.10 -18.07 -2.79
C ASP A 104 -3.38 -18.43 -3.56
N PRO A 105 -3.74 -17.70 -4.62
CA PRO A 105 -4.91 -17.99 -5.43
C PRO A 105 -4.95 -19.41 -6.01
N LEU A 106 -3.79 -20.07 -6.21
CA LEU A 106 -3.71 -21.44 -6.70
C LEU A 106 -4.03 -22.50 -5.64
N ARG A 107 -4.35 -22.10 -4.40
CA ARG A 107 -4.87 -22.98 -3.34
C ARG A 107 -6.39 -23.01 -3.24
N LEU A 108 -7.09 -22.32 -4.14
CA LEU A 108 -8.54 -22.28 -4.25
C LEU A 108 -9.08 -23.31 -5.25
#